data_AF-L8JKN2-F1
#
_entry.id   AF-L8JKN2-F1
#
_cell.length_a   1.000
_cell.length_b   1.000
_cell.length_c   1.000
_cell.angle_alpha   90.00
_cell.angle_beta   90.00
_cell.angle_gamma   90.00
#
_symmetry.space_group_name_H-M   'P 1'
#
loop_
_entity.id
_entity.type
_entity.pdbx_description
1 polymer ?
#
loop_
_entity_poly.entity_id
_entity_poly.type
_entity_poly.pdbx_seq_one_letter_code
_entity_poly.pdbx_strand_id
1 'polypeptide(L)' 'MSLAKSLGDFPEKYPKEPYLLDEPNNYRSVSKWSYKLIYEVTENEVIIVMLFHSSQDPEKIKETLK' A
#
# COMPACT_ATOMS: atom_id res chain seq x y z
N MET A 1 -12.56 10.48 -2.44
CA MET A 1 -11.38 10.74 -3.29
C MET A 1 -10.20 11.44 -2.58
N SER A 2 -10.30 11.93 -1.33
CA SER A 2 -9.19 12.71 -0.73
C SER A 2 -7.95 11.89 -0.37
N LEU A 3 -8.09 10.61 0.00
CA LEU A 3 -6.96 9.80 0.47
C LEU A 3 -5.92 9.59 -0.65
N ALA A 4 -6.33 9.03 -1.78
CA ALA A 4 -5.44 8.78 -2.92
C ALA A 4 -4.75 10.07 -3.41
N LYS A 5 -5.51 11.17 -3.51
CA LYS A 5 -4.96 12.48 -3.91
C LYS A 5 -3.88 12.96 -2.93
N SER A 6 -4.10 12.78 -1.62
CA SER A 6 -3.14 13.21 -0.60
C SER A 6 -1.85 12.40 -0.55
N LEU A 7 -1.76 11.27 -1.26
CA LEU A 7 -0.52 10.49 -1.33
C LEU A 7 0.56 11.23 -2.12
N GLY A 8 0.18 12.08 -3.08
CA GLY A 8 1.13 12.87 -3.85
C GLY A 8 1.85 13.96 -3.04
N ASP A 9 1.23 14.45 -1.96
CA ASP A 9 1.81 15.54 -1.14
C ASP A 9 2.99 15.03 -0.28
N PHE A 10 2.79 13.87 0.36
CA PHE A 10 3.79 13.20 1.19
C PHE A 10 3.65 11.68 1.04
N PRO A 11 4.25 11.09 0.00
CA PRO A 11 4.15 9.65 -0.28
C PRO A 11 4.62 8.78 0.90
N GLU A 12 5.57 9.28 1.68
CA GLU A 12 6.19 8.54 2.78
C GLU A 12 5.48 8.66 4.14
N LYS A 13 4.30 9.27 4.20
CA LYS A 13 3.62 9.57 5.47
C LYS A 13 3.03 8.34 6.19
N TYR A 14 2.81 7.24 5.48
CA TYR A 14 2.26 6.01 6.04
C TYR A 14 3.32 4.91 6.12
N PRO A 15 3.27 4.00 7.10
CA PRO A 15 4.33 3.02 7.30
C PRO A 15 4.52 2.08 6.10
N LYS A 16 5.71 1.46 6.02
CA LYS A 16 5.97 0.37 5.09
C LYS A 16 5.00 -0.78 5.33
N GLU A 17 4.60 -1.48 4.26
CA GLU A 17 3.68 -2.61 4.35
C GLU A 17 4.38 -3.82 4.98
N PRO A 18 3.96 -4.29 6.17
CA PRO A 18 4.64 -5.37 6.89
C PRO A 18 4.78 -6.66 6.10
N TYR A 19 3.78 -7.01 5.28
CA TYR A 19 3.82 -8.23 4.47
C TYR A 19 4.71 -8.11 3.23
N LEU A 20 5.29 -6.93 2.95
CA LEU A 20 6.13 -6.69 1.77
C LEU A 20 7.48 -6.08 2.14
N LEU A 21 7.92 -6.24 3.40
CA LEU A 21 9.23 -5.74 3.84
C LEU A 21 10.42 -6.46 3.19
N ASP A 22 10.20 -7.71 2.73
CA ASP A 22 11.21 -8.51 2.04
C ASP A 22 11.33 -8.14 0.55
N GLU A 23 10.39 -7.35 0.03
CA GLU A 23 10.42 -6.90 -1.37
C GLU A 23 11.36 -5.70 -1.54
N PRO A 24 12.06 -5.57 -2.68
CA PRO A 24 13.00 -4.47 -2.91
C PRO A 24 12.31 -3.09 -3.06
N ASN A 25 11.01 -3.07 -3.39
CA ASN A 25 10.24 -1.86 -3.63
C ASN A 25 9.79 -1.19 -2.32
N ASN A 26 9.53 0.13 -2.37
CA ASN A 26 9.06 0.89 -1.20
C ASN A 26 7.53 0.81 -1.07
N TYR A 27 7.03 -0.36 -0.70
CA TYR A 27 5.62 -0.57 -0.44
C TYR A 27 5.20 0.01 0.91
N ARG A 28 4.10 0.75 0.91
CA ARG A 28 3.50 1.40 2.08
C ARG A 28 2.00 1.15 2.12
N SER A 29 1.40 1.29 3.29
CA SER A 29 -0.04 1.09 3.40
C SER A 29 -0.74 1.94 4.44
N VAL A 30 -2.03 2.16 4.19
CA VAL A 30 -2.93 2.87 5.08
C VAL A 30 -4.26 2.12 5.17
N SER A 31 -4.71 1.90 6.40
CA SER A 31 -6.04 1.30 6.64
C SER A 31 -7.10 2.38 6.72
N LYS A 32 -8.20 2.18 6.00
CA LYS A 32 -9.38 3.03 6.04
C LYS A 32 -10.63 2.16 5.95
N TRP A 33 -11.46 2.23 6.99
CA TRP A 33 -12.62 1.34 7.18
C TRP A 33 -12.18 -0.13 7.14
N SER A 34 -12.88 -0.99 6.39
CA SER A 34 -12.57 -2.41 6.22
C SER A 34 -11.56 -2.68 5.10
N TYR A 35 -10.81 -1.67 4.67
CA TYR A 35 -9.85 -1.79 3.58
C TYR A 35 -8.48 -1.27 3.98
N LYS A 36 -7.46 -1.85 3.38
CA LYS A 36 -6.07 -1.42 3.41
C LYS A 36 -5.66 -1.04 1.99
N LEU A 37 -5.30 0.22 1.80
CA LEU A 37 -4.72 0.70 0.56
C LEU A 37 -3.23 0.45 0.61
N ILE A 38 -2.72 -0.36 -0.33
CA ILE A 38 -1.30 -0.64 -0.49
C ILE A 38 -0.82 0.09 -1.75
N TYR A 39 0.27 0.82 -1.63
CA TYR A 39 0.85 1.61 -2.71
C TYR A 39 2.37 1.54 -2.67
N GLU A 40 2.99 1.76 -3.82
CA GLU A 40 4.43 1.86 -3.97
C GLU A 40 4.83 3.33 -4.13
N VAL A 41 5.92 3.71 -3.49
CA VAL A 41 6.57 5.01 -3.70
C VAL A 41 7.79 4.80 -4.59
N THR A 42 7.77 5.35 -5.79
CA THR A 42 8.93 5.39 -6.69
C THR A 42 9.58 6.77 -6.63
N GLU A 43 10.65 6.99 -7.42
CA GLU A 43 11.32 8.30 -7.50
C GLU A 43 10.41 9.40 -8.06
N ASN A 44 9.50 9.05 -8.96
CA ASN A 44 8.73 10.03 -9.74
C ASN A 44 7.22 9.97 -9.49
N GLU A 45 6.71 8.87 -8.94
CA GLU A 45 5.28 8.65 -8.82
C GLU A 45 4.88 7.78 -7.63
N VAL A 46 3.58 7.78 -7.36
CA VAL A 46 2.94 6.88 -6.39
C VAL A 46 2.02 5.95 -7.15
N ILE A 47 2.29 4.65 -7.07
CA ILE A 47 1.53 3.62 -7.77
C ILE A 47 0.61 2.96 -6.75
N ILE A 48 -0.71 3.05 -6.97
CA ILE A 48 -1.67 2.29 -6.17
C ILE A 48 -1.64 0.84 -6.65
N VAL A 49 -1.13 -0.05 -5.80
CA VAL A 49 -0.92 -1.46 -6.12
C VAL A 49 -2.22 -2.23 -5.93
N MET A 50 -2.84 -2.11 -4.75
CA MET A 50 -4.07 -2.83 -4.44
C MET A 50 -4.89 -2.20 -3.31
N LEU A 51 -6.20 -2.48 -3.34
CA LEU A 51 -7.11 -2.22 -2.23
C LEU A 51 -7.50 -3.57 -1.61
N PHE A 52 -6.90 -3.88 -0.46
CA PHE A 52 -7.05 -5.16 0.22
C PHE A 52 -8.16 -5.09 1.28
N HIS A 53 -9.13 -6.01 1.27
CA HIS A 53 -10.17 -6.03 2.31
C HIS A 53 -9.64 -6.70 3.58
N SER A 54 -9.80 -6.05 4.74
CA SER A 54 -9.17 -6.48 6.01
C SER A 54 -9.71 -7.79 6.58
N SER A 55 -10.81 -8.32 6.04
CA SER A 55 -11.32 -9.65 6.41
C SER A 55 -10.62 -10.80 5.68
N GLN A 56 -9.80 -10.50 4.67
CA GLN A 56 -9.05 -11.51 3.95
C GLN A 56 -7.79 -11.90 4.73
N ASP A 57 -7.31 -13.12 4.49
CA ASP A 57 -6.01 -13.56 5.01
C ASP A 57 -4.89 -12.66 4.46
N PRO A 58 -4.12 -11.97 5.33
CA PRO A 58 -3.05 -11.07 4.90
C PRO A 58 -1.95 -11.73 4.06
N GLU A 59 -1.72 -13.04 4.17
CA GLU A 59 -0.74 -13.75 3.34
C GLU A 59 -1.07 -13.64 1.84
N LYS A 60 -2.35 -13.43 1.50
CA LYS A 60 -2.79 -13.20 0.12
C LYS A 60 -2.23 -11.92 -0.50
N ILE A 61 -1.73 -10.99 0.30
CA ILE A 61 -1.04 -9.79 -0.20
C ILE A 61 0.21 -10.22 -0.99
N LYS A 62 1.01 -11.14 -0.45
CA LYS A 62 2.21 -11.67 -1.13
C LYS A 62 1.82 -12.49 -2.36
N GLU A 63 0.75 -13.28 -2.28
CA GLU A 63 0.27 -14.08 -3.41
C GLU A 63 -0.18 -13.23 -4.59
N THR A 64 -0.82 -12.08 -4.33
CA THR A 64 -1.34 -11.19 -5.37
C THR A 64 -0.24 -10.43 -6.11
N LEU A 65 0.94 -10.31 -5.51
CA LEU A 65 2.10 -9.59 -6.07
C LEU A 65 3.05 -10.48 -6.88
N LYS A 66 2.90 -11.81 -6.83
CA LYS A 66 3.66 -12.78 -7.63
C LYS A 66 3.04 -12.99 -9.00
#